data_AF-X1UA11-F1
#
_entry.id   AF-X1UA11-F1
#
_cell.length_a   1.000
_cell.length_b   1.000
_cell.length_c   1.000
_cell.angle_alpha   90.00
_cell.angle_beta   90.00
_cell.angle_gamma   90.00
#
_symmetry.space_group_name_H-M   'P 1'
#
loop_
_entity.id
_entity.type
_entity.pdbx_description
1 polymer ?
#
loop_
_entity_poly.entity_id
_entity_poly.type
_entity_poly.pdbx_seq_one_letter_code
_entity_poly.pdbx_strand_id
1 'polypeptide(L)'
;GNEIRCESCNEAFTVKRLRRDVIEDRAGRPAHRETKLGYFDEKGERVGKDFFQEHWSEEKQRWIWGIPEGFETYLWHVKKLLLAPQDEWIFFTEGVKCAESMENLGFTATTNLMGARAWNSNFYNEDLKGRRVAFFCDRDDPGEQGRKKIATLLHGVTAETRLILLDRDLTKSTDVTDLVEKHGWTAKDFQDSIDKTLAFVPKETGSRIIVKRLSDVDPVPVHWLWFPRFALGKVSLLVGNPGVGKSFMSLDMAARISTGALWPDND
;
A
#
# COMPACT_ATOMS: atom_id res chain seq x y z
N GLY A 1 -14.59 13.29 -30.25
CA GLY A 1 -14.53 13.58 -28.81
C GLY A 1 -15.56 14.65 -28.58
N ASN A 2 -16.40 14.49 -27.56
CA ASN A 2 -17.36 15.54 -27.23
C ASN A 2 -16.58 16.64 -26.50
N GLU A 3 -16.72 17.88 -26.95
CA GLU A 3 -16.24 19.05 -26.23
C GLU A 3 -17.09 19.20 -24.96
N ILE A 4 -16.43 19.26 -23.80
CA ILE A 4 -17.07 19.44 -22.50
C ILE A 4 -16.50 20.70 -21.89
N ARG A 5 -17.36 21.58 -21.37
CA ARG A 5 -16.93 22.77 -20.66
C ARG A 5 -16.95 22.53 -19.16
N CYS A 6 -15.90 22.95 -18.47
CA CYS A 6 -15.88 22.93 -17.02
C CYS A 6 -16.89 23.96 -16.47
N GLU A 7 -17.80 23.54 -15.60
CA GLU A 7 -18.85 24.42 -15.07
C GLU A 7 -18.31 25.55 -14.19
N SER A 8 -17.14 25.38 -13.57
CA SER A 8 -16.56 26.39 -12.66
C SER A 8 -15.67 27.42 -13.34
N CYS A 9 -14.93 27.05 -14.40
CA CYS A 9 -14.00 27.96 -15.10
C CYS A 9 -14.37 28.22 -16.57
N ASN A 10 -15.40 27.56 -17.11
CA ASN A 10 -15.86 27.64 -18.51
C ASN A 10 -14.78 27.28 -19.56
N GLU A 11 -13.67 26.67 -19.13
CA GLU A 11 -12.64 26.17 -20.04
C GLU A 11 -13.17 24.96 -20.83
N ALA A 12 -12.89 24.95 -22.13
CA ALA A 12 -13.26 23.86 -23.03
C ALA A 12 -12.21 22.75 -22.96
N PHE A 13 -12.68 21.52 -22.76
CA PHE A 13 -11.85 20.33 -22.78
C PHE A 13 -12.39 19.32 -23.78
N THR A 14 -11.48 18.66 -24.49
CA THR A 14 -11.82 17.46 -25.26
C THR A 14 -11.60 16.23 -24.40
N VAL A 15 -12.64 15.41 -24.24
CA VAL A 15 -12.51 14.10 -23.57
C VAL A 15 -12.25 13.01 -24.59
N LYS A 16 -11.19 12.24 -24.38
CA LYS A 16 -10.85 11.07 -25.21
C LYS A 16 -10.72 9.83 -24.34
N ARG A 17 -11.31 8.72 -24.79
CA ARG A 17 -11.02 7.39 -24.24
C ARG A 17 -9.62 7.00 -24.67
N LEU A 18 -8.73 6.86 -23.69
CA LEU A 18 -7.34 6.46 -23.93
C LEU A 18 -7.21 4.94 -23.98
N ARG A 19 -7.95 4.25 -23.12
CA ARG A 19 -7.84 2.81 -22.96
C ARG A 19 -9.13 2.22 -22.40
N ARG A 20 -9.39 0.96 -22.72
CA ARG A 20 -10.45 0.15 -22.13
C ARG A 20 -9.96 -1.28 -22.02
N ASP A 21 -9.91 -1.78 -20.80
CA ASP A 21 -9.38 -3.09 -20.46
C ASP A 21 -10.49 -3.95 -19.90
N VAL A 22 -10.78 -5.06 -20.55
CA VAL A 22 -11.77 -6.03 -20.08
C VAL A 22 -11.05 -7.08 -19.26
N ILE A 23 -11.43 -7.20 -17.99
CA ILE A 23 -10.95 -8.23 -17.09
C ILE A 23 -11.93 -9.40 -17.14
N GLU A 24 -11.38 -10.57 -17.41
CA GLU A 24 -12.12 -11.83 -17.47
C GLU A 24 -12.11 -12.56 -16.14
N ASP A 25 -13.13 -13.39 -15.91
CA ASP A 25 -13.16 -14.35 -14.81
C ASP A 25 -12.21 -15.54 -15.06
N ARG A 26 -12.19 -16.47 -14.10
CA ARG A 26 -11.37 -17.70 -14.18
C ARG A 26 -11.75 -18.61 -15.37
N ALA A 27 -12.95 -18.50 -15.91
CA ALA A 27 -13.38 -19.24 -17.09
C ALA A 27 -12.98 -18.55 -18.41
N GLY A 28 -12.65 -17.26 -18.38
CA GLY A 28 -12.37 -16.42 -19.55
C GLY A 28 -13.61 -15.67 -20.04
N ARG A 29 -14.61 -15.44 -19.19
CA ARG A 29 -15.80 -14.63 -19.51
C ARG A 29 -15.60 -13.19 -19.04
N PRO A 30 -16.11 -12.18 -19.74
CA PRO A 30 -16.05 -10.80 -19.27
C PRO A 30 -16.67 -10.64 -17.88
N ALA A 31 -15.94 -10.06 -16.93
CA ALA A 31 -16.41 -9.87 -15.56
C ALA A 31 -16.54 -8.39 -15.21
N HIS A 32 -15.43 -7.66 -15.31
CA HIS A 32 -15.38 -6.23 -15.05
C HIS A 32 -14.42 -5.56 -16.04
N ARG A 33 -14.48 -4.24 -16.17
CA ARG A 33 -13.60 -3.50 -17.05
C ARG A 33 -13.25 -2.14 -16.49
N GLU A 34 -12.06 -1.69 -16.83
CA GLU A 34 -11.58 -0.35 -16.56
C GLU A 34 -11.55 0.46 -17.85
N THR A 35 -12.09 1.67 -17.83
CA THR A 35 -11.97 2.65 -18.91
C THR A 35 -11.18 3.86 -18.43
N LYS A 36 -10.06 4.14 -19.09
CA LYS A 36 -9.23 5.33 -18.84
C LYS A 36 -9.60 6.45 -19.80
N LEU A 37 -9.99 7.59 -19.26
CA LEU A 37 -10.23 8.82 -20.00
C LEU A 37 -9.05 9.79 -19.85
N GLY A 38 -8.84 10.61 -20.87
CA GLY A 38 -7.92 11.75 -20.86
C GLY A 38 -8.68 13.03 -21.17
N TYR A 39 -8.35 14.08 -20.43
CA TYR A 39 -8.85 15.43 -20.64
C TYR A 39 -7.76 16.24 -21.31
N PHE A 40 -8.11 16.92 -22.39
CA PHE A 40 -7.19 17.69 -23.22
C PHE A 40 -7.68 19.12 -23.35
N ASP A 41 -6.79 20.09 -23.23
CA ASP A 41 -7.10 21.50 -23.45
C ASP A 41 -7.29 21.81 -24.95
N GLU A 42 -7.54 23.08 -25.27
CA GLU A 42 -7.72 23.57 -26.64
C GLU A 42 -6.46 23.39 -27.52
N LYS A 43 -5.27 23.33 -26.92
CA LYS A 43 -4.00 23.09 -27.62
C LYS A 43 -3.75 21.60 -27.87
N GLY A 44 -4.59 20.73 -27.32
CA GLY A 44 -4.45 19.28 -27.38
C GLY A 44 -3.45 18.72 -26.37
N GLU A 45 -3.04 19.50 -25.37
CA GLU A 45 -2.20 19.05 -24.28
C GLU A 45 -3.05 18.35 -23.22
N ARG A 46 -2.52 17.26 -22.65
CA ARG A 46 -3.26 16.49 -21.65
C ARG A 46 -3.18 17.18 -20.29
N VAL A 47 -4.32 17.61 -19.79
CA VAL A 47 -4.46 18.29 -18.49
C VAL A 47 -4.98 17.38 -17.38
N GLY A 48 -5.55 16.22 -17.72
CA GLY A 48 -6.14 15.34 -16.72
C GLY A 48 -6.35 13.91 -17.17
N LYS A 49 -6.79 13.08 -16.22
CA LYS A 49 -7.19 11.69 -16.45
C LYS A 49 -8.19 11.22 -15.40
N ASP A 50 -9.10 10.34 -15.80
CA ASP A 50 -9.99 9.62 -14.91
C ASP A 50 -10.07 8.14 -15.30
N PHE A 51 -10.50 7.33 -14.34
CA PHE A 51 -10.68 5.90 -14.49
C PHE A 51 -12.10 5.53 -14.06
N PHE A 52 -12.78 4.77 -14.90
CA PHE A 52 -14.16 4.35 -14.69
C PHE A 52 -14.23 2.83 -14.68
N GLN A 53 -14.91 2.29 -13.68
CA GLN A 53 -15.10 0.85 -13.54
C GLN A 53 -16.53 0.49 -13.94
N GLU A 54 -16.67 -0.64 -14.61
CA GLU A 54 -17.94 -1.21 -15.02
C GLU A 54 -17.90 -2.72 -14.80
N HIS A 55 -19.03 -3.32 -14.46
CA HIS A 55 -19.17 -4.78 -14.41
C HIS A 55 -20.07 -5.27 -15.56
N TRP A 56 -19.84 -6.50 -16.00
CA TRP A 56 -20.71 -7.18 -16.94
C TRP A 56 -21.97 -7.67 -16.22
N SER A 57 -23.14 -7.37 -16.77
CA SER A 57 -24.41 -7.92 -16.30
C SER A 57 -24.90 -8.96 -17.29
N GLU A 58 -24.88 -10.23 -16.87
CA GLU A 58 -25.43 -11.33 -17.66
C GLU A 58 -26.94 -11.17 -17.88
N GLU A 59 -27.69 -10.71 -16.88
CA GLU A 59 -29.14 -10.48 -17.03
C GLU A 59 -29.45 -9.44 -18.12
N LYS A 60 -28.70 -8.32 -18.13
CA LYS A 60 -28.95 -7.20 -19.05
C LYS A 60 -28.13 -7.26 -20.34
N GLN A 61 -27.25 -8.24 -20.47
CA GLN A 61 -26.29 -8.41 -21.57
C GLN A 61 -25.55 -7.11 -21.92
N ARG A 62 -25.15 -6.36 -20.89
CA ARG A 62 -24.45 -5.08 -21.05
C ARG A 62 -23.56 -4.74 -19.86
N TRP A 63 -22.63 -3.83 -20.12
CA TRP A 63 -21.81 -3.21 -19.09
C TRP A 63 -22.65 -2.24 -18.26
N ILE A 64 -22.51 -2.34 -16.93
CA ILE A 64 -23.15 -1.47 -15.95
C ILE A 64 -22.07 -0.71 -15.19
N TRP A 65 -22.31 0.57 -14.96
CA TRP A 65 -21.40 1.45 -14.23
C TRP A 65 -21.19 1.01 -12.78
N GLY A 66 -19.94 1.06 -12.34
CA GLY A 66 -19.49 0.73 -10.98
C GLY A 66 -19.22 -0.77 -10.76
N ILE A 67 -18.59 -1.06 -9.62
CA ILE A 67 -18.43 -2.42 -9.07
C ILE A 67 -19.31 -2.50 -7.81
N PRO A 68 -20.41 -3.27 -7.83
CA PRO A 68 -21.28 -3.41 -6.67
C PRO A 68 -20.54 -4.01 -5.47
N GLU A 69 -21.01 -3.72 -4.26
CA GLU A 69 -20.51 -4.37 -3.06
C GLU A 69 -20.71 -5.90 -3.16
N GLY A 70 -19.68 -6.66 -2.79
CA GLY A 70 -19.70 -8.12 -2.87
C GLY A 70 -19.57 -8.68 -4.29
N PHE A 71 -19.48 -7.84 -5.33
CA PHE A 71 -19.20 -8.31 -6.68
C PHE A 71 -17.80 -8.92 -6.75
N GLU A 72 -17.71 -10.15 -7.22
CA GLU A 72 -16.43 -10.85 -7.34
C GLU A 72 -15.55 -10.19 -8.40
N THR A 73 -14.40 -9.68 -7.94
CA THR A 73 -13.40 -9.04 -8.80
C THR A 73 -12.25 -9.99 -9.06
N TYR A 74 -11.81 -10.03 -10.31
CA TYR A 74 -10.71 -10.86 -10.80
C TYR A 74 -9.45 -10.05 -11.07
N LEU A 75 -8.29 -10.71 -10.98
CA LEU A 75 -7.00 -10.16 -11.39
C LEU A 75 -6.90 -10.11 -12.92
N TRP A 76 -6.12 -9.16 -13.46
CA TRP A 76 -5.80 -9.10 -14.89
C TRP A 76 -5.22 -10.43 -15.38
N HIS A 77 -5.80 -11.00 -16.44
CA HIS A 77 -5.42 -12.31 -16.98
C HIS A 77 -5.34 -13.45 -15.94
N VAL A 78 -6.28 -13.49 -14.98
CA VAL A 78 -6.31 -14.52 -13.91
C VAL A 78 -6.23 -15.96 -14.45
N LYS A 79 -6.88 -16.26 -15.59
CA LYS A 79 -6.83 -17.59 -16.20
C LYS A 79 -5.40 -17.98 -16.63
N LYS A 80 -4.64 -17.04 -17.23
CA LYS A 80 -3.24 -17.26 -17.61
C LYS A 80 -2.38 -17.49 -16.37
N LEU A 81 -2.61 -16.70 -15.31
CA LEU A 81 -1.94 -16.87 -14.01
C LEU A 81 -2.17 -18.26 -13.43
N LEU A 82 -3.42 -18.74 -13.39
CA LEU A 82 -3.76 -20.05 -12.84
C LEU A 82 -3.19 -21.23 -13.64
N LEU A 83 -2.93 -21.02 -14.94
CA LEU A 83 -2.31 -22.03 -15.81
C LEU A 83 -0.77 -21.99 -15.79
N ALA A 84 -0.15 -20.94 -15.24
CA ALA A 84 1.30 -20.83 -15.17
C ALA A 84 1.89 -21.83 -14.15
N PRO A 85 3.12 -22.35 -14.38
CA PRO A 85 3.84 -23.20 -13.42
C PRO A 85 3.86 -22.62 -12.00
N GLN A 86 3.69 -23.47 -10.98
CA GLN A 86 3.50 -23.04 -9.59
C GLN A 86 4.69 -22.29 -8.98
N ASP A 87 5.90 -22.62 -9.43
CA ASP A 87 7.17 -22.06 -8.97
C ASP A 87 7.64 -20.82 -9.77
N GLU A 88 6.91 -20.45 -10.82
CA GLU A 88 7.18 -19.25 -11.61
C GLU A 88 6.84 -17.97 -10.80
N TRP A 89 7.67 -16.94 -10.98
CA TRP A 89 7.39 -15.61 -10.46
C TRP A 89 6.21 -14.96 -11.20
N ILE A 90 5.18 -14.57 -10.44
CA ILE A 90 4.12 -13.68 -10.91
C ILE A 90 4.58 -12.24 -10.73
N PHE A 91 4.69 -11.51 -11.83
CA PHE A 91 5.00 -10.08 -11.83
C PHE A 91 3.74 -9.27 -11.58
N PHE A 92 3.66 -8.63 -10.43
CA PHE A 92 2.48 -7.89 -10.02
C PHE A 92 2.76 -6.38 -10.08
N THR A 93 2.12 -5.70 -11.02
CA THR A 93 2.35 -4.27 -11.30
C THR A 93 1.19 -3.39 -10.81
N GLU A 94 1.32 -2.06 -10.87
CA GLU A 94 0.26 -1.17 -10.40
C GLU A 94 -0.99 -1.12 -11.28
N GLY A 95 -0.82 -1.14 -12.60
CA GLY A 95 -1.92 -1.02 -13.56
C GLY A 95 -1.78 -1.96 -14.75
N VAL A 96 -2.84 -2.02 -15.57
CA VAL A 96 -2.95 -2.96 -16.69
C VAL A 96 -1.86 -2.69 -17.74
N LYS A 97 -1.56 -1.42 -18.04
CA LYS A 97 -0.47 -1.06 -18.98
C LYS A 97 0.87 -1.67 -18.57
N CYS A 98 1.21 -1.55 -17.28
CA CYS A 98 2.45 -2.10 -16.74
C CYS A 98 2.47 -3.64 -16.78
N ALA A 99 1.33 -4.29 -16.51
CA ALA A 99 1.21 -5.73 -16.59
C ALA A 99 1.48 -6.20 -18.04
N GLU A 100 0.84 -5.57 -19.03
CA GLU A 100 1.09 -5.87 -20.44
C GLU A 100 2.54 -5.64 -20.86
N SER A 101 3.19 -4.57 -20.37
CA SER A 101 4.63 -4.34 -20.62
C SER A 101 5.48 -5.53 -20.15
N MET A 102 5.15 -6.14 -19.01
CA MET A 102 5.82 -7.34 -18.52
C MET A 102 5.44 -8.60 -19.33
N GLU A 103 4.18 -8.73 -19.74
CA GLU A 103 3.76 -9.83 -20.60
C GLU A 103 4.46 -9.80 -21.96
N ASN A 104 4.67 -8.62 -22.53
CA ASN A 104 5.42 -8.43 -23.78
C ASN A 104 6.90 -8.80 -23.63
N LEU A 105 7.44 -8.76 -22.41
CA LEU A 105 8.78 -9.26 -22.09
C LEU A 105 8.81 -10.77 -21.80
N GLY A 106 7.66 -11.45 -21.89
CA GLY A 106 7.54 -12.90 -21.75
C GLY A 106 7.21 -13.40 -20.33
N PHE A 107 6.87 -12.49 -19.41
CA PHE A 107 6.55 -12.87 -18.04
C PHE A 107 5.07 -13.20 -17.82
N THR A 108 4.79 -14.03 -16.81
CA THR A 108 3.46 -14.10 -16.21
C THR A 108 3.25 -12.86 -15.34
N ALA A 109 2.40 -11.93 -15.80
CA ALA A 109 2.15 -10.68 -15.10
C ALA A 109 0.66 -10.40 -14.89
N THR A 110 0.36 -9.63 -13.84
CA THR A 110 -1.02 -9.30 -13.47
C THR A 110 -1.10 -7.97 -12.71
N THR A 111 -2.32 -7.50 -12.51
CA THR A 111 -2.67 -6.40 -11.60
C THR A 111 -4.08 -6.58 -11.04
N ASN A 112 -4.41 -5.89 -9.97
CA ASN A 112 -5.75 -5.79 -9.43
C ASN A 112 -6.48 -4.56 -9.98
N LEU A 113 -7.82 -4.61 -9.98
CA LEU A 113 -8.65 -3.47 -10.34
C LEU A 113 -8.39 -2.29 -9.39
N MET A 114 -8.41 -1.05 -9.92
CA MET A 114 -8.25 0.19 -9.17
C MET A 114 -6.88 0.35 -8.44
N GLY A 115 -5.86 -0.38 -8.88
CA GLY A 115 -4.47 -0.18 -8.46
C GLY A 115 -4.20 -0.38 -6.97
N ALA A 116 -3.16 0.24 -6.43
CA ALA A 116 -2.60 -0.10 -5.11
C ALA A 116 -3.52 0.19 -3.89
N ARG A 117 -4.71 0.78 -4.10
CA ARG A 117 -5.63 1.20 -3.03
C ARG A 117 -6.86 0.30 -2.85
N ALA A 118 -7.08 -0.67 -3.73
CA ALA A 118 -8.34 -1.43 -3.80
C ALA A 118 -8.15 -2.95 -3.75
N TRP A 119 -7.33 -3.42 -2.81
CA TRP A 119 -7.13 -4.85 -2.62
C TRP A 119 -8.37 -5.51 -2.00
N ASN A 120 -8.92 -6.51 -2.69
CA ASN A 120 -9.99 -7.34 -2.16
C ASN A 120 -9.44 -8.73 -1.79
N SER A 121 -9.12 -8.92 -0.51
CA SER A 121 -8.55 -10.18 -0.02
C SER A 121 -9.47 -11.37 -0.19
N ASN A 122 -10.79 -11.17 -0.24
CA ASN A 122 -11.74 -12.28 -0.37
C ASN A 122 -11.70 -12.94 -1.74
N PHE A 123 -11.22 -12.23 -2.77
CA PHE A 123 -11.19 -12.73 -4.14
C PHE A 123 -9.78 -12.98 -4.66
N TYR A 124 -8.84 -12.06 -4.40
CA TYR A 124 -7.50 -12.13 -4.99
C TYR A 124 -6.54 -13.09 -4.28
N ASN A 125 -6.72 -13.33 -2.98
CA ASN A 125 -5.77 -14.14 -2.21
C ASN A 125 -5.75 -15.61 -2.66
N GLU A 126 -6.91 -16.16 -3.04
CA GLU A 126 -6.99 -17.56 -3.48
C GLU A 126 -6.23 -17.77 -4.80
N ASP A 127 -6.30 -16.81 -5.72
CA ASP A 127 -5.57 -16.88 -7.00
C ASP A 127 -4.04 -16.85 -6.83
N LEU A 128 -3.55 -16.29 -5.72
CA LEU A 128 -2.13 -16.13 -5.42
C LEU A 128 -1.61 -17.14 -4.38
N LYS A 129 -2.46 -18.04 -3.89
CA LYS A 129 -2.12 -18.98 -2.84
C LYS A 129 -1.01 -19.93 -3.27
N GLY A 130 0.05 -20.02 -2.47
CA GLY A 130 1.21 -20.86 -2.76
C GLY A 130 2.08 -20.37 -3.93
N ARG A 131 1.78 -19.21 -4.52
CA ARG A 131 2.55 -18.64 -5.64
C ARG A 131 3.73 -17.82 -5.15
N ARG A 132 4.71 -17.59 -6.03
CA ARG A 132 5.78 -16.61 -5.84
C ARG A 132 5.38 -15.30 -6.52
N VAL A 133 5.34 -14.20 -5.78
CA VAL A 133 4.81 -12.91 -6.27
C VAL A 133 5.86 -11.82 -6.11
N ALA A 134 6.18 -11.14 -7.22
CA ALA A 134 7.10 -10.01 -7.25
C ALA A 134 6.29 -8.72 -7.51
N PHE A 135 6.12 -7.90 -6.47
CA PHE A 135 5.48 -6.59 -6.60
C PHE A 135 6.49 -5.56 -7.10
N PHE A 136 6.22 -4.99 -8.26
CA PHE A 136 6.94 -3.81 -8.76
C PHE A 136 6.14 -2.57 -8.41
N CYS A 137 6.68 -1.77 -7.48
CA CYS A 137 6.05 -0.55 -7.00
C CYS A 137 6.36 0.62 -7.94
N ASP A 138 5.36 1.44 -8.23
CA ASP A 138 5.61 2.74 -8.86
C ASP A 138 6.54 3.56 -7.95
N ARG A 139 7.36 4.44 -8.55
CA ARG A 139 8.32 5.31 -7.83
C ARG A 139 7.58 6.48 -7.16
N ASP A 140 6.68 6.17 -6.24
CA ASP A 140 6.03 7.12 -5.36
C ASP A 140 5.51 6.51 -4.05
N ASP A 141 5.29 7.36 -3.05
CA ASP A 141 4.89 6.90 -1.72
C ASP A 141 3.55 6.15 -1.72
N PRO A 142 2.50 6.59 -2.46
CA PRO A 142 1.25 5.84 -2.52
C PRO A 142 1.41 4.42 -3.08
N GLY A 143 2.16 4.25 -4.18
CA GLY A 143 2.41 2.96 -4.80
C GLY A 143 3.18 2.03 -3.85
N GLU A 144 4.28 2.52 -3.29
CA GLU A 144 5.10 1.76 -2.33
C GLU A 144 4.31 1.35 -1.08
N GLN A 145 3.55 2.26 -0.48
CA GLN A 145 2.75 1.98 0.72
C GLN A 145 1.60 1.02 0.43
N GLY A 146 0.92 1.18 -0.70
CA GLY A 146 -0.17 0.29 -1.12
C GLY A 146 0.33 -1.14 -1.32
N ARG A 147 1.45 -1.31 -2.03
CA ARG A 147 2.07 -2.63 -2.26
C ARG A 147 2.55 -3.27 -0.97
N LYS A 148 3.10 -2.49 -0.04
CA LYS A 148 3.50 -3.00 1.28
C LYS A 148 2.31 -3.52 2.08
N LYS A 149 1.17 -2.83 2.05
CA LYS A 149 -0.07 -3.28 2.71
C LYS A 149 -0.55 -4.61 2.10
N ILE A 150 -0.58 -4.70 0.77
CA ILE A 150 -0.99 -5.92 0.07
C ILE A 150 -0.06 -7.09 0.41
N ALA A 151 1.26 -6.89 0.35
CA ALA A 151 2.22 -7.93 0.69
C ALA A 151 2.12 -8.39 2.15
N THR A 152 1.71 -7.50 3.06
CA THR A 152 1.43 -7.88 4.46
C THR A 152 0.21 -8.80 4.54
N LEU A 153 -0.86 -8.52 3.77
CA LEU A 153 -2.05 -9.36 3.70
C LEU A 153 -1.79 -10.71 3.02
N LEU A 154 -0.80 -10.78 2.12
CA LEU A 154 -0.39 -12.01 1.45
C LEU A 154 0.64 -12.83 2.22
N HIS A 155 1.15 -12.30 3.34
CA HIS A 155 2.09 -13.05 4.17
C HIS A 155 1.42 -14.32 4.73
N GLY A 156 2.00 -15.49 4.41
CA GLY A 156 1.43 -16.80 4.74
C GLY A 156 0.37 -17.31 3.75
N VAL A 157 -0.02 -16.50 2.76
CA VAL A 157 -0.89 -16.92 1.63
C VAL A 157 -0.04 -17.35 0.45
N THR A 158 0.90 -16.49 0.03
CA THR A 158 1.88 -16.77 -1.02
C THR A 158 3.00 -17.66 -0.50
N ALA A 159 3.66 -18.41 -1.39
CA ALA A 159 4.89 -19.12 -1.02
C ALA A 159 6.04 -18.15 -0.78
N GLU A 160 6.12 -17.10 -1.59
CA GLU A 160 7.10 -16.04 -1.44
C GLU A 160 6.53 -14.74 -1.99
N THR A 161 6.81 -13.62 -1.33
CA THR A 161 6.51 -12.29 -1.86
C THR A 161 7.76 -11.43 -1.80
N ARG A 162 8.06 -10.70 -2.87
CA ARG A 162 9.14 -9.70 -2.92
C ARG A 162 8.56 -8.34 -3.26
N LEU A 163 9.02 -7.29 -2.56
CA LEU A 163 8.72 -5.90 -2.93
C LEU A 163 9.94 -5.29 -3.60
N ILE A 164 9.81 -5.00 -4.89
CA ILE A 164 10.83 -4.33 -5.67
C ILE A 164 10.52 -2.82 -5.61
N LEU A 165 11.33 -2.10 -4.84
CA LEU A 165 11.29 -0.65 -4.75
C LEU A 165 12.24 -0.08 -5.80
N LEU A 166 11.73 0.81 -6.64
CA LEU A 166 12.53 1.46 -7.67
C LEU A 166 13.53 2.45 -7.06
N ASP A 167 14.65 2.64 -7.75
CA ASP A 167 15.72 3.54 -7.32
C ASP A 167 15.18 4.96 -7.10
N ARG A 168 15.69 5.64 -6.06
CA ARG A 168 15.33 7.03 -5.76
C ARG A 168 15.92 8.00 -6.78
N ASP A 169 16.93 7.62 -7.54
CA ASP A 169 17.49 8.41 -8.62
C ASP A 169 16.57 8.46 -9.86
N LEU A 170 15.61 7.55 -9.98
CA LEU A 170 14.58 7.60 -11.02
C LEU A 170 13.60 8.75 -10.78
N THR A 171 12.90 9.16 -11.84
CA THR A 171 11.92 10.23 -11.77
C THR A 171 10.73 9.84 -10.88
N LYS A 172 10.14 10.81 -10.17
CA LYS A 172 8.91 10.58 -9.40
C LYS A 172 7.81 10.03 -10.30
N SER A 173 7.14 8.98 -9.82
CA SER A 173 6.07 8.26 -10.52
C SER A 173 6.53 7.52 -11.79
N THR A 174 7.82 7.22 -11.93
CA THR A 174 8.29 6.19 -12.86
C THR A 174 7.61 4.86 -12.52
N ASP A 175 6.98 4.24 -13.52
CA ASP A 175 6.36 2.92 -13.43
C ASP A 175 7.13 1.89 -14.27
N VAL A 176 6.68 0.63 -14.27
CA VAL A 176 7.28 -0.45 -15.06
C VAL A 176 7.31 -0.14 -16.56
N THR A 177 6.27 0.53 -17.07
CA THR A 177 6.23 0.85 -18.50
C THR A 177 7.29 1.88 -18.85
N ASP A 178 7.49 2.88 -17.99
CA ASP A 178 8.55 3.87 -18.13
C ASP A 178 9.95 3.24 -18.07
N LEU A 179 10.17 2.23 -17.22
CA LEU A 179 11.44 1.50 -17.19
C LEU A 179 11.78 0.86 -18.54
N VAL A 180 10.79 0.26 -19.20
CA VAL A 180 10.95 -0.34 -20.53
C VAL A 180 11.13 0.75 -21.59
N GLU A 181 10.18 1.68 -21.69
CA GLU A 181 10.08 2.65 -22.80
C GLU A 181 11.14 3.76 -22.73
N LYS A 182 11.53 4.20 -21.52
CA LYS A 182 12.40 5.38 -21.33
C LYS A 182 13.78 5.02 -20.79
N HIS A 183 13.89 3.95 -20.01
CA HIS A 183 15.15 3.54 -19.38
C HIS A 183 15.76 2.29 -20.02
N GLY A 184 15.10 1.69 -21.01
CA GLY A 184 15.63 0.56 -21.77
C GLY A 184 15.77 -0.74 -20.99
N TRP A 185 15.01 -0.91 -19.90
CA TRP A 185 15.04 -2.14 -19.12
C TRP A 185 14.55 -3.33 -19.95
N THR A 186 15.28 -4.43 -19.82
CA THR A 186 15.03 -5.71 -20.47
C THR A 186 14.46 -6.73 -19.48
N ALA A 187 14.01 -7.88 -19.98
CA ALA A 187 13.60 -9.00 -19.14
C ALA A 187 14.68 -9.38 -18.10
N LYS A 188 15.97 -9.29 -18.49
CA LYS A 188 17.06 -9.59 -17.58
C LYS A 188 17.12 -8.63 -16.41
N ASP A 189 16.92 -7.33 -16.63
CA ASP A 189 16.98 -6.32 -15.58
C ASP A 189 15.88 -6.56 -14.52
N PHE A 190 14.68 -6.90 -14.98
CA PHE A 190 13.57 -7.26 -14.09
C PHE A 190 13.84 -8.54 -13.28
N GLN A 191 14.42 -9.57 -13.92
CA GLN A 191 14.80 -10.80 -13.22
C GLN A 191 15.91 -10.53 -12.19
N ASP A 192 16.94 -9.77 -12.56
CA ASP A 192 18.03 -9.38 -11.66
C ASP A 192 17.50 -8.57 -10.47
N SER A 193 16.50 -7.70 -10.67
CA SER A 193 15.83 -6.98 -9.58
C SER A 193 15.12 -7.93 -8.61
N ILE A 194 14.42 -8.95 -9.12
CA ILE A 194 13.82 -9.98 -8.27
C ILE A 194 14.92 -10.68 -7.48
N ASP A 195 15.94 -11.20 -8.15
CA ASP A 195 16.98 -12.05 -7.56
C ASP A 195 17.74 -11.35 -6.42
N LYS A 196 18.02 -10.06 -6.58
CA LYS A 196 18.67 -9.21 -5.56
C LYS A 196 17.75 -8.81 -4.40
N THR A 197 16.44 -8.88 -4.61
CA THR A 197 15.44 -8.49 -3.60
C THR A 197 15.18 -9.66 -2.64
N LEU A 198 15.32 -9.43 -1.34
CA LEU A 198 14.99 -10.44 -0.33
C LEU A 198 13.48 -10.66 -0.22
N ALA A 199 13.08 -11.86 0.21
CA ALA A 199 11.69 -12.14 0.55
C ALA A 199 11.16 -11.12 1.57
N PHE A 200 9.98 -10.57 1.27
CA PHE A 200 9.30 -9.64 2.15
C PHE A 200 8.79 -10.39 3.38
N VAL A 201 9.29 -9.96 4.52
CA VAL A 201 8.75 -10.32 5.83
C VAL A 201 8.16 -9.04 6.42
N PRO A 202 6.83 -8.97 6.65
CA PRO A 202 6.27 -7.83 7.34
C PRO A 202 6.94 -7.72 8.71
N LYS A 203 7.46 -6.53 9.05
CA LYS A 203 7.85 -6.25 10.44
C LYS A 203 6.65 -6.60 11.30
N GLU A 204 6.81 -7.43 12.33
CA GLU A 204 5.71 -7.90 13.17
C GLU A 204 4.80 -6.72 13.55
N THR A 205 3.67 -6.59 12.86
CA THR A 205 2.61 -5.60 13.16
C THR A 205 1.51 -6.23 14.01
N GLY A 206 1.72 -7.46 14.49
CA GLY A 206 0.93 -8.03 15.56
C GLY A 206 1.45 -7.51 16.89
N SER A 207 0.56 -6.99 17.74
CA SER A 207 0.81 -6.92 19.16
C SER A 207 0.97 -8.34 19.71
N ARG A 208 2.15 -8.94 19.55
CA ARG A 208 2.45 -10.17 20.26
C ARG A 208 2.49 -9.81 21.73
N ILE A 209 1.57 -10.36 22.51
CA ILE A 209 1.65 -10.25 23.97
C ILE A 209 2.91 -11.01 24.39
N ILE A 210 3.94 -10.27 24.77
CA ILE A 210 5.12 -10.85 25.42
C ILE A 210 4.74 -11.04 26.89
N VAL A 211 4.42 -12.28 27.27
CA VAL A 211 4.18 -12.64 28.67
C VAL A 211 5.49 -13.10 29.27
N LYS A 212 5.93 -12.44 30.34
CA LYS A 212 7.05 -12.88 31.18
C LYS A 212 6.52 -13.07 32.60
N ARG A 213 6.86 -14.18 33.26
CA ARG A 213 6.49 -14.36 34.67
C ARG A 213 7.24 -13.32 35.49
N LEU A 214 6.58 -12.73 36.48
CA LEU A 214 7.22 -11.77 37.37
C LEU A 214 8.42 -12.39 38.11
N SER A 215 8.39 -13.71 38.38
CA SER A 215 9.50 -14.46 38.95
C SER A 215 10.77 -14.46 38.11
N ASP A 216 10.65 -14.23 36.80
CA ASP A 216 11.75 -14.30 35.86
C ASP A 216 12.35 -12.90 35.60
N VAL A 217 11.83 -11.86 36.28
CA VAL A 217 12.31 -10.49 36.21
C VAL A 217 13.30 -10.27 37.35
N ASP A 218 14.57 -10.03 37.00
CA ASP A 218 15.59 -9.68 37.99
C ASP A 218 15.24 -8.32 38.62
N PRO A 219 15.10 -8.24 39.96
CA PRO A 219 14.79 -6.98 40.62
C PRO A 219 15.99 -6.03 40.53
N VAL A 220 15.74 -4.82 40.04
CA VAL A 220 16.74 -3.75 40.01
C VAL A 220 16.43 -2.72 41.10
N PRO A 221 17.43 -2.24 41.85
CA PRO A 221 17.23 -1.16 42.81
C PRO A 221 16.62 0.07 42.15
N VAL A 222 15.58 0.64 42.78
CA VAL A 222 14.97 1.90 42.35
C VAL A 222 15.66 3.04 43.09
N HIS A 223 16.35 3.90 42.35
CA HIS A 223 16.81 5.18 42.87
C HIS A 223 15.65 6.17 42.84
N TRP A 224 15.48 6.93 43.91
CA TRP A 224 14.35 7.85 44.06
C TRP A 224 14.80 9.27 43.86
N LEU A 225 13.97 10.03 43.13
CA LEU A 225 14.05 11.48 43.11
C LEU A 225 13.35 12.04 44.36
N TRP A 226 12.19 11.47 44.70
CA TRP A 226 11.43 11.76 45.92
C TRP A 226 10.77 10.47 46.41
N PHE A 227 11.19 9.92 47.54
CA PHE A 227 10.67 8.65 48.02
C PHE A 227 9.28 8.82 48.67
N PRO A 228 8.33 7.87 48.51
CA PRO A 228 8.22 6.81 47.51
C PRO A 228 7.36 7.26 46.30
N ARG A 229 7.47 8.53 45.89
CA ARG A 229 6.55 9.17 44.92
C ARG A 229 7.10 9.20 43.50
N PHE A 230 8.38 9.57 43.33
CA PHE A 230 9.00 9.75 42.01
C PHE A 230 10.32 8.99 41.93
N ALA A 231 10.37 7.98 41.08
CA ALA A 231 11.58 7.22 40.78
C ALA A 231 12.46 7.98 39.78
N LEU A 232 13.76 8.05 40.07
CA LEU A 232 14.75 8.73 39.24
C LEU A 232 14.95 7.99 37.91
N GLY A 233 14.89 8.71 36.80
CA GLY A 233 15.10 8.15 35.45
C GLY A 233 13.96 7.24 34.96
N LYS A 234 12.80 7.24 35.64
CA LYS A 234 11.61 6.48 35.24
C LYS A 234 10.49 7.42 34.81
N VAL A 235 9.59 6.91 33.97
CA VAL A 235 8.38 7.66 33.57
C VAL A 235 7.41 7.71 34.74
N SER A 236 7.05 8.92 35.16
CA SER A 236 6.08 9.17 36.24
C SER A 236 4.91 9.99 35.71
N LEU A 237 3.70 9.72 36.18
CA LEU A 237 2.49 10.40 35.73
C LEU A 237 1.85 11.16 36.90
N LEU A 238 1.70 12.48 36.75
CA LEU A 238 0.97 13.33 37.71
C LEU A 238 -0.48 13.52 37.24
N VAL A 239 -1.42 12.81 37.86
CA VAL A 239 -2.83 12.78 37.46
C VAL A 239 -3.70 13.50 38.48
N GLY A 240 -4.70 14.23 38.00
CA GLY A 240 -5.69 14.94 38.81
C GLY A 240 -6.60 15.81 37.95
N ASN A 241 -7.75 16.21 38.49
CA ASN A 241 -8.76 17.00 37.79
C ASN A 241 -8.19 18.32 37.21
N PRO A 242 -8.79 18.90 36.15
CA PRO A 242 -8.41 20.22 35.66
C PRO A 242 -8.43 21.28 36.79
N GLY A 243 -7.48 22.21 36.80
CA GLY A 243 -7.45 23.32 37.76
C GLY A 243 -6.91 23.01 39.18
N VAL A 244 -6.59 21.76 39.52
CA VAL A 244 -6.16 21.39 40.90
C VAL A 244 -4.68 21.61 41.22
N GLY A 245 -3.98 22.41 40.41
CA GLY A 245 -2.60 22.80 40.72
C GLY A 245 -1.48 21.84 40.31
N LYS A 246 -1.74 20.85 39.45
CA LYS A 246 -0.70 19.94 38.90
C LYS A 246 0.51 20.68 38.32
N SER A 247 0.28 21.73 37.54
CA SER A 247 1.36 22.54 36.97
C SER A 247 2.16 23.29 38.03
N PHE A 248 1.50 23.78 39.08
CA PHE A 248 2.18 24.43 40.21
C PHE A 248 3.05 23.42 40.99
N MET A 249 2.54 22.21 41.22
CA MET A 249 3.32 21.13 41.84
C MET A 249 4.55 20.76 40.99
N SER A 250 4.40 20.61 39.68
CA SER A 250 5.52 20.34 38.79
C SER A 250 6.58 21.45 38.81
N LEU A 251 6.15 22.72 38.90
CA LEU A 251 7.07 23.87 39.00
C LEU A 251 7.80 23.90 40.36
N ASP A 252 7.10 23.63 41.47
CA ASP A 252 7.71 23.52 42.80
C ASP A 252 8.75 22.38 42.85
N MET A 253 8.42 21.22 42.30
CA MET A 253 9.37 20.11 42.17
C MET A 253 10.62 20.50 41.36
N ALA A 254 10.44 21.17 40.22
CA ALA A 254 11.56 21.63 39.40
C ALA A 254 12.46 22.64 40.14
N ALA A 255 11.85 23.56 40.91
CA ALA A 255 12.57 24.54 41.72
C ALA A 255 13.38 23.88 42.85
N ARG A 256 12.81 22.88 43.54
CA ARG A 256 13.54 22.14 44.59
C ARG A 256 14.72 21.39 44.04
N ILE A 257 14.55 20.72 42.91
CA ILE A 257 15.62 19.98 42.23
C ILE A 257 16.74 20.92 41.78
N SER A 258 16.43 22.08 41.21
CA SER A 258 17.44 23.01 40.72
C SER A 258 18.19 23.76 41.82
N THR A 259 17.59 23.87 43.01
CA THR A 259 18.18 24.58 44.17
C THR A 259 18.74 23.65 45.24
N GLY A 260 18.52 22.34 45.13
CA GLY A 260 18.91 21.36 46.15
C GLY A 260 18.10 21.47 47.44
N ALA A 261 16.86 21.99 47.36
CA ALA A 261 15.98 22.12 48.52
C ALA A 261 15.33 20.77 48.88
N LEU A 262 15.04 20.58 50.17
CA LEU A 262 14.35 19.40 50.70
C LEU A 262 12.93 19.26 50.11
N TRP A 263 12.42 18.04 50.09
CA TRP A 263 11.03 17.76 49.74
C TRP A 263 10.05 18.23 50.83
N PRO A 264 8.75 18.40 50.53
CA PRO A 264 7.74 18.85 51.49
C PRO A 264 7.61 17.97 52.75
N ASP A 265 8.06 16.72 52.70
CA ASP A 265 8.12 15.79 53.83
C ASP A 265 9.50 15.74 54.53
N ASN A 266 10.38 16.67 54.20
CA ASN A 266 11.75 16.81 54.72
C ASN A 266 12.70 15.65 54.35
N ASP A 267 12.42 14.95 53.25
CA ASP A 267 13.36 14.05 52.55
C ASP A 267 14.37 14.86 51.72
#